data_AF-A0A950QCB0-F1
#
_entry.id   AF-A0A950QCB0-F1
#
_cell.length_a   1.000
_cell.length_b   1.000
_cell.length_c   1.000
_cell.angle_alpha   90.00
_cell.angle_beta   90.00
_cell.angle_gamma   90.00
#
_symmetry.space_group_name_H-M   'P 1'
#
loop_
_entity.id
_entity.type
_entity.pdbx_description
1 polymer ?
#
loop_
_entity_poly.entity_id
_entity_poly.type
_entity_poly.pdbx_seq_one_letter_code
_entity_poly.pdbx_strand_id
1 'polypeptide(L)' 'MNAATIERLGAVIAGIVVAVVAFYALYKDWRAEGTENQVFKLMLLLLGLGAVLALLAGLNVVGFAPPKGA' A
#
# COMPACT_ATOMS: atom_id res chain seq x y z
N MET A 1 0.65 3.59 26.29
CA MET A 1 0.18 3.33 24.91
C MET A 1 -0.42 1.94 24.86
N ASN A 2 -1.64 1.81 24.34
CA ASN A 2 -2.33 0.52 24.25
C ASN A 2 -1.77 -0.31 23.08
N ALA A 3 -1.76 -1.64 23.18
CA ALA A 3 -1.21 -2.55 22.16
C ALA A 3 -1.85 -2.32 20.78
N ALA A 4 -3.16 -2.08 20.75
CA ALA A 4 -3.90 -1.77 19.53
C ALA A 4 -3.40 -0.51 18.80
N THR A 5 -2.85 0.47 19.53
CA THR A 5 -2.27 1.69 18.91
C THR A 5 -0.92 1.39 18.27
N ILE A 6 -0.12 0.52 18.89
CA ILE A 6 1.20 0.12 18.39
C ILE A 6 1.05 -0.73 17.12
N GLU A 7 0.12 -1.67 17.11
CA GLU A 7 -0.18 -2.51 15.94
C GLU A 7 -0.64 -1.68 14.74
N ARG A 8 -1.52 -0.70 14.98
CA ARG A 8 -1.96 0.24 13.93
C ARG A 8 -0.81 1.08 13.38
N LEU A 9 0.04 1.64 14.26
CA LEU A 9 1.20 2.40 13.83
C LEU A 9 2.19 1.55 13.02
N GLY A 10 2.46 0.32 13.47
CA GLY A 10 3.32 -0.62 12.75
C GLY A 10 2.79 -0.96 11.36
N ALA A 11 1.48 -1.24 11.25
CA ALA A 11 0.84 -1.53 9.97
C ALA A 11 0.88 -0.34 9.00
N VAL A 12 0.66 0.88 9.51
CA VAL A 12 0.73 2.11 8.70
C VAL A 12 2.17 2.34 8.21
N ILE A 13 3.17 2.21 9.07
CA ILE A 13 4.57 2.38 8.68
C ILE A 13 4.97 1.33 7.63
N ALA A 14 4.63 0.06 7.87
CA ALA A 14 4.90 -1.02 6.91
C ALA A 14 4.21 -0.77 5.56
N GLY A 15 2.94 -0.34 5.57
CA GLY A 15 2.19 -0.01 4.36
C GLY A 15 2.82 1.12 3.56
N ILE A 16 3.31 2.17 4.23
CA ILE A 16 4.01 3.30 3.59
C ILE A 16 5.30 2.81 2.92
N VAL A 17 6.10 2.01 3.62
CA VAL A 17 7.35 1.47 3.09
C VAL A 17 7.09 0.61 1.84
N VAL A 18 6.11 -0.28 1.88
CA VAL A 18 5.74 -1.13 0.74
C VAL A 18 5.27 -0.29 -0.44
N ALA A 19 4.43 0.72 -0.21
CA ALA A 19 3.95 1.61 -1.27
C ALA A 19 5.13 2.35 -1.93
N VAL A 20 6.01 2.97 -1.14
CA VAL A 20 7.17 3.71 -1.66
C VAL A 20 8.10 2.81 -2.47
N VAL A 21 8.43 1.63 -1.96
CA VAL A 21 9.32 0.68 -2.65
C VAL A 21 8.69 0.17 -3.94
N ALA A 22 7.39 -0.17 -3.93
CA ALA A 22 6.67 -0.65 -5.11
C ALA A 22 6.64 0.41 -6.23
N PHE A 23 6.29 1.66 -5.89
CA PHE A 23 6.26 2.75 -6.88
C PHE A 23 7.66 3.14 -7.35
N TYR A 24 8.67 3.10 -6.47
CA TYR A 24 10.06 3.35 -6.86
C TYR A 24 10.58 2.28 -7.83
N ALA A 25 10.31 1.00 -7.54
CA ALA A 25 10.67 -0.11 -8.41
C ALA A 25 9.96 0.01 -9.77
N LEU A 26 8.67 0.35 -9.79
CA LEU A 26 7.90 0.56 -11.02
C LEU A 26 8.49 1.71 -11.85
N TYR A 27 8.83 2.83 -11.21
CA TYR A 27 9.47 3.97 -11.87
C TYR A 27 10.82 3.59 -12.49
N LYS A 28 11.66 2.84 -11.75
CA LYS A 28 12.95 2.40 -12.27
C LYS A 28 12.78 1.43 -13.44
N ASP A 29 11.83 0.51 -13.36
CA ASP A 29 11.55 -0.48 -14.41
C ASP A 29 10.92 0.15 -15.67
N TRP A 30 10.22 1.27 -15.53
CA TRP A 30 9.78 2.09 -16.67
C TRP A 30 10.93 2.78 -17.40
N ARG A 31 12.04 3.08 -16.71
CA ARG A 31 13.23 3.71 -17.30
C ARG A 31 14.29 2.72 -17.75
N ALA A 32 14.15 1.43 -17.43
CA ALA A 32 15.03 0.39 -17.88
C ALA A 32 14.68 0.02 -19.33
N GLU A 33 15.53 0.42 -20.27
CA GLU A 33 15.47 -0.02 -21.67
C GLU A 33 15.99 -1.47 -21.74
N GLY A 34 15.17 -2.40 -22.25
CA GLY A 34 15.61 -3.77 -22.56
C GLY A 34 14.90 -4.93 -21.85
N THR A 35 14.05 -4.67 -20.84
CA THR A 35 13.21 -5.70 -20.19
C THR A 35 11.75 -5.30 -20.21
N GLU A 36 11.06 -5.60 -21.32
CA GLU A 36 9.60 -5.46 -21.45
C GLU A 36 8.86 -6.52 -20.64
N ASN A 37 9.12 -6.61 -19.33
CA ASN A 37 8.32 -7.46 -18.46
C ASN A 37 7.06 -6.70 -18.01
N GLN A 38 6.12 -6.52 -18.95
CA GLN A 38 4.85 -5.83 -18.70
C GLN A 38 4.07 -6.44 -17.52
N VAL A 39 4.19 -7.75 -17.31
CA VAL A 39 3.57 -8.45 -16.18
C VAL A 39 4.15 -7.98 -14.85
N PHE A 40 5.47 -7.83 -14.76
CA PHE A 40 6.13 -7.34 -13.54
C PHE A 40 5.72 -5.89 -13.23
N LYS A 41 5.63 -5.02 -14.24
CA LYS A 41 5.13 -3.65 -14.10
C LYS A 41 3.70 -3.61 -13.56
N LEU A 42 2.82 -4.47 -14.09
CA LEU A 42 1.46 -4.63 -13.60
C LEU A 42 1.41 -5.13 -12.15
N MET A 43 2.22 -6.13 -11.80
CA MET A 43 2.30 -6.63 -10.42
C MET A 43 2.78 -5.56 -9.44
N LEU A 44 3.80 -4.78 -9.82
CA LEU A 44 4.29 -3.66 -9.01
C LEU A 44 3.25 -2.55 -8.86
N LEU A 45 2.51 -2.23 -9.93
CA LEU A 45 1.41 -1.27 -9.89
C LEU A 45 0.30 -1.74 -8.93
N LEU A 46 -0.13 -2.99 -9.06
CA LEU A 46 -1.17 -3.58 -8.20
C LEU A 46 -0.74 -3.66 -6.73
N LEU A 47 0.54 -3.98 -6.48
CA LEU A 47 1.12 -3.97 -5.14
C LEU A 47 1.11 -2.56 -4.54
N GLY A 48 1.56 -1.55 -5.29
CA GLY A 48 1.56 -0.15 -4.86
C GLY A 48 0.16 0.36 -4.57
N LEU A 49 -0.81 0.07 -5.46
CA LEU A 49 -2.21 0.42 -5.26
C LEU A 49 -2.82 -0.28 -4.05
N GLY A 50 -2.57 -1.59 -3.88
CA GLY A 50 -3.05 -2.36 -2.73
C GLY A 50 -2.49 -1.82 -1.40
N ALA A 51 -1.21 -1.43 -1.37
CA ALA A 51 -0.60 -0.81 -0.20
C ALA A 51 -1.23 0.56 0.12
N VAL A 52 -1.53 1.39 -0.89
CA VAL A 52 -2.24 2.66 -0.70
C VAL A 52 -3.66 2.43 -0.18
N LEU A 53 -4.39 1.46 -0.72
CA LEU A 53 -5.73 1.13 -0.22
C LEU A 53 -5.69 0.62 1.23
N ALA A 54 -4.70 -0.19 1.59
CA ALA A 54 -4.51 -0.65 2.96
C ALA A 54 -4.21 0.52 3.92
N LEU A 55 -3.43 1.52 3.48
CA LEU A 55 -3.19 2.74 4.25
C LEU A 55 -4.46 3.56 4.43
N LEU A 56 -5.24 3.77 3.35
CA LEU A 56 -6.50 4.49 3.42
C LEU A 56 -7.53 3.80 4.33
N ALA A 57 -7.55 2.48 4.35
CA ALA A 57 -8.35 1.69 5.29
C ALA A 57 -7.84 1.81 6.73
N GLY A 58 -6.52 1.72 6.95
CA GLY A 58 -5.90 1.88 8.28
C GLY A 58 -6.07 3.29 8.88
N LEU A 59 -6.14 4.31 8.02
CA LEU A 59 -6.41 5.70 8.38
C LEU A 59 -7.91 6.04 8.47
N ASN A 60 -8.81 5.07 8.25
CA ASN A 60 -10.28 5.25 8.20
C ASN A 60 -10.76 6.30 7.18
N VAL A 61 -10.00 6.55 6.11
CA VAL A 61 -10.39 7.47 5.02
C VAL A 61 -11.35 6.78 4.05
N VAL A 62 -11.27 5.45 3.93
CA VAL A 62 -12.15 4.62 3.11
C VAL A 62 -12.71 3.52 4.00
N GLY A 63 -14.05 3.53 4.21
CA GLY A 63 -14.74 2.54 5.02
C GLY A 63 -15.31 3.07 6.35
N PHE A 64 -16.16 4.11 6.30
CA PHE A 64 -17.12 4.33 7.38
C PHE A 64 -18.35 3.46 7.13
N ALA A 65 -18.28 2.18 7.54
CA ALA A 65 -19.49 1.43 7.84
C ALA A 65 -19.82 1.74 9.31
N PRO A 66 -20.97 2.39 9.63
CA PRO A 66 -21.34 2.54 11.03
C PRO A 66 -21.38 1.16 11.69
N PRO A 67 -20.98 1.04 12.97
CA PRO A 67 -21.02 -0.23 13.67
C PRO A 67 -22.43 -0.81 13.54
N LYS A 68 -22.53 -2.05 13.06
CA LYS A 68 -23.80 -2.78 13.07
C LYS A 68 -24.22 -2.96 14.54
N GLY A 69 -25.14 -2.12 15.01
CA GLY A 69 -25.78 -2.25 16.31
C GLY A 69 -25.78 -1.00 17.22
N ALA A 70 -25.96 0.20 16.67
CA ALA A 70 -26.46 1.34 17.45
C ALA A 70 -27.99 1.25 17.61
#